data_AF-A0A0A2J2U2-F1
#
_entry.id   AF-A0A0A2J2U2-F1
#
_cell.length_a   1.000
_cell.length_b   1.000
_cell.length_c   1.000
_cell.angle_alpha   90.00
_cell.angle_beta   90.00
_cell.angle_gamma   90.00
#
_symmetry.space_group_name_H-M   'P 1'
#
loop_
_entity.id
_entity.type
_entity.pdbx_description
1 polymer ?
#
loop_
_entity_poly.entity_id
_entity_poly.type
_entity_poly.pdbx_seq_one_letter_code
_entity_poly.pdbx_strand_id
1 'polypeptide(L)'
;MGKMEQIAVDPDFYSMVNGYGMDAQDLQSDTTSIASAIARGRLENGRRYQAIKEDDYWGPSDEQQFEAFEIGHMMFLVLDHEQLNPFFRSPIGDSPKNILDIGTGQGSWAIDVSDRYPLATVRGVDIFPPPVTWMPPNCIFEVDDVLREWTWREPFDFIHMRLMYGAFPPDGWRKLYKQAYDALEPGGWIEQVEIDVRVYSDDGTLKKEHQLYGWGAMFIRCSERAGRSLRTNETMRSAIEEAGFVDVHEKRYKIPIGPWARDLTLKEAGHLQYGHWNAALEGWAMWLLTHFGEPEPWTKEEVQVYLAKVRKELSNPHIHAYEPGTRVWARKPTKEELEVKKEKEAKIKIETSP
;
A
#
# COMPACT_ATOMS: atom_id res chain seq x y z
N MET A 1 -25.92 -56.50 21.66
CA MET A 1 -25.76 -55.64 20.47
C MET A 1 -25.82 -54.20 20.95
N GLY A 2 -24.69 -53.51 20.92
CA GLY A 2 -24.45 -52.27 21.68
C GLY A 2 -25.21 -51.07 21.12
N LYS A 3 -25.77 -50.25 22.03
CA LYS A 3 -26.22 -48.90 21.73
C LYS A 3 -24.99 -48.05 21.45
N MET A 4 -24.83 -47.56 20.22
CA MET A 4 -23.87 -46.50 19.91
C MET A 4 -24.35 -45.21 20.58
N GLU A 5 -23.43 -44.55 21.27
CA GLU A 5 -23.65 -43.24 21.89
C GLU A 5 -24.03 -42.20 20.83
N GLN A 6 -24.99 -41.36 21.18
CA GLN A 6 -25.39 -40.21 20.39
C GLN A 6 -24.28 -39.16 20.52
N ILE A 7 -23.62 -38.81 19.41
CA ILE A 7 -22.68 -37.69 19.36
C ILE A 7 -23.50 -36.40 19.51
N ALA A 8 -23.21 -35.62 20.55
CA ALA A 8 -23.82 -34.31 20.73
C ALA A 8 -23.34 -33.37 19.63
N VAL A 9 -24.27 -32.69 18.97
CA VAL A 9 -23.97 -31.65 17.98
C VAL A 9 -23.46 -30.42 18.72
N ASP A 10 -22.36 -29.85 18.23
CA ASP A 10 -21.82 -28.58 18.68
C ASP A 10 -22.91 -27.48 18.54
N PRO A 11 -23.30 -26.79 19.64
CA PRO A 11 -24.31 -25.73 19.58
C PRO A 11 -23.92 -24.55 18.66
N ASP A 12 -22.63 -24.42 18.30
CA ASP A 12 -22.15 -23.40 17.37
C ASP A 12 -22.22 -23.83 15.88
N PHE A 13 -22.62 -25.08 15.59
CA PHE A 13 -22.81 -25.53 14.20
C PHE A 13 -23.92 -24.77 13.47
N TYR A 14 -24.93 -24.26 14.20
CA TYR A 14 -26.05 -23.51 13.63
C TYR A 14 -25.84 -21.98 13.61
N SER A 15 -24.74 -21.46 14.17
CA SER A 15 -24.47 -20.01 14.16
C SER A 15 -23.76 -19.54 12.88
N MET A 16 -23.17 -20.45 12.09
CA MET A 16 -22.46 -20.12 10.85
C MET A 16 -23.20 -20.44 9.55
N VAL A 17 -24.44 -20.95 9.58
CA VAL A 17 -25.14 -21.45 8.37
C VAL A 17 -26.47 -20.72 8.07
N ASN A 18 -26.90 -19.76 8.88
CA ASN A 18 -28.15 -19.03 8.66
C ASN A 18 -27.95 -17.62 8.06
N GLY A 19 -27.31 -17.57 6.90
CA GLY A 19 -27.29 -16.38 6.04
C GLY A 19 -27.00 -16.77 4.60
N TYR A 20 -28.06 -17.12 3.86
CA TYR A 20 -28.10 -17.49 2.44
C TYR A 20 -27.83 -18.97 2.14
N GLY A 21 -28.93 -19.72 2.01
CA GLY A 21 -28.94 -21.10 1.58
C GLY A 21 -28.52 -21.26 0.11
N MET A 22 -27.61 -22.21 -0.13
CA MET A 22 -27.43 -22.88 -1.41
C MET A 22 -27.10 -24.36 -1.15
N ASP A 23 -27.73 -25.21 -1.96
CA ASP A 23 -27.75 -26.67 -1.86
C ASP A 23 -26.36 -27.33 -1.95
N ALA A 24 -26.22 -28.39 -1.17
CA ALA A 24 -25.07 -29.29 -1.18
C ALA A 24 -25.15 -30.26 -2.37
N GLN A 25 -24.90 -29.79 -3.59
CA GLN A 25 -24.60 -30.64 -4.75
C GLN A 25 -24.10 -29.83 -5.97
N ASP A 26 -22.99 -29.10 -5.81
CA ASP A 26 -22.16 -28.70 -6.96
C ASP A 26 -20.67 -28.76 -6.57
N LEU A 27 -20.15 -29.99 -6.55
CA LEU A 27 -18.72 -30.29 -6.46
C LEU A 27 -18.11 -30.18 -7.87
N GLN A 28 -17.59 -29.00 -8.21
CA GLN A 28 -16.35 -28.84 -8.99
C GLN A 28 -15.96 -27.37 -9.06
N SER A 29 -15.16 -26.91 -8.10
CA SER A 29 -14.44 -25.65 -8.24
C SER A 29 -13.12 -25.74 -7.47
N ASP A 30 -12.08 -26.17 -8.16
CA ASP A 30 -10.70 -25.99 -7.71
C ASP A 30 -10.40 -24.50 -7.46
N THR A 31 -11.12 -23.60 -8.15
CA THR A 31 -11.09 -22.14 -8.00
C THR A 31 -11.58 -21.66 -6.62
N THR A 32 -12.57 -22.34 -6.03
CA THR A 32 -13.11 -21.99 -4.70
C THR A 32 -12.13 -22.35 -3.58
N SER A 33 -11.30 -23.38 -3.77
CA SER A 33 -10.30 -23.78 -2.78
C SER A 33 -9.16 -22.77 -2.64
N ILE A 34 -8.72 -22.18 -3.75
CA ILE A 34 -7.64 -21.18 -3.82
C ILE A 34 -8.13 -19.83 -3.26
N ALA A 35 -9.29 -19.35 -3.70
CA ALA A 35 -9.87 -18.11 -3.17
C ALA A 35 -10.10 -18.21 -1.64
N SER A 36 -10.60 -19.35 -1.17
CA SER A 36 -10.78 -19.62 0.27
C SER A 36 -9.45 -19.76 1.04
N ALA A 37 -8.40 -20.32 0.43
CA ALA A 37 -7.08 -20.41 1.05
C ALA A 37 -6.37 -19.04 1.12
N ILE A 38 -6.46 -18.24 0.05
CA ILE A 38 -5.92 -16.88 0.01
C ILE A 38 -6.63 -16.00 1.04
N ALA A 39 -7.97 -16.05 1.10
CA ALA A 39 -8.76 -15.28 2.05
C ALA A 39 -8.53 -15.70 3.52
N ARG A 40 -8.21 -16.98 3.78
CA ARG A 40 -7.89 -17.45 5.13
C ARG A 40 -6.56 -16.90 5.66
N GLY A 41 -5.60 -16.62 4.78
CA GLY A 41 -4.28 -16.13 5.17
C GLY A 41 -3.50 -17.10 6.07
N ARG A 42 -2.32 -16.66 6.53
CA ARG A 42 -1.55 -17.31 7.60
C ARG A 42 -1.71 -16.51 8.90
N LEU A 43 -1.96 -17.19 10.01
CA LEU A 43 -2.00 -16.57 11.33
C LEU A 43 -0.64 -16.70 12.00
N GLU A 44 -0.07 -15.58 12.41
CA GLU A 44 1.21 -15.56 13.11
C GLU A 44 1.22 -14.43 14.13
N ASN A 45 1.64 -14.74 15.36
CA ASN A 45 1.70 -13.78 16.47
C ASN A 45 0.38 -13.02 16.76
N GLY A 46 -0.77 -13.53 16.30
CA GLY A 46 -2.09 -12.91 16.47
C GLY A 46 -2.50 -11.96 15.34
N ARG A 47 -1.72 -11.90 14.26
CA ARG A 47 -2.02 -11.13 13.04
C ARG A 47 -2.24 -12.08 11.86
N ARG A 48 -3.03 -11.65 10.87
CA ARG A 48 -3.24 -12.40 9.64
C ARG A 48 -2.38 -11.83 8.53
N TYR A 49 -1.63 -12.67 7.84
CA TYR A 49 -0.83 -12.32 6.66
C TYR A 49 -1.30 -13.12 5.45
N GLN A 50 -0.83 -12.76 4.26
CA GLN A 50 -1.24 -13.39 3.02
C GLN A 50 -0.71 -14.82 2.95
N ALA A 51 -1.49 -15.73 2.35
CA ALA A 51 -1.13 -17.16 2.27
C ALA A 51 -0.19 -17.49 1.10
N ILE A 52 0.04 -16.53 0.19
CA ILE A 52 0.85 -16.72 -1.03
C ILE A 52 2.32 -16.60 -0.63
N LYS A 53 3.02 -17.75 -0.56
CA LYS A 53 4.42 -17.97 -0.16
C LYS A 53 4.86 -17.25 1.13
N GLU A 54 5.63 -17.95 1.96
CA GLU A 54 5.94 -17.52 3.33
C GLU A 54 6.73 -16.19 3.43
N ASP A 55 7.24 -15.66 2.30
CA ASP A 55 8.15 -14.50 2.25
C ASP A 55 7.65 -13.31 1.41
N ASP A 56 6.42 -13.30 0.88
CA ASP A 56 6.06 -12.35 -0.20
C ASP A 56 5.67 -10.94 0.27
N TYR A 57 5.21 -10.74 1.52
CA TYR A 57 4.89 -9.41 2.05
C TYR A 57 4.95 -9.33 3.59
N TRP A 58 5.34 -8.16 4.11
CA TRP A 58 5.65 -7.95 5.54
C TRP A 58 4.46 -7.40 6.35
N GLY A 59 3.49 -6.76 5.69
CA GLY A 59 2.34 -6.15 6.34
C GLY A 59 1.17 -7.13 6.49
N PRO A 60 0.42 -7.09 7.61
CA PRO A 60 -0.75 -7.94 7.79
C PRO A 60 -1.93 -7.54 6.88
N SER A 61 -2.81 -8.50 6.62
CA SER A 61 -4.12 -8.34 5.96
C SER A 61 -5.23 -8.80 6.91
N ASP A 62 -5.38 -8.06 8.01
CA ASP A 62 -6.45 -8.23 9.00
C ASP A 62 -7.25 -6.93 9.20
N GLU A 63 -8.36 -7.04 9.91
CA GLU A 63 -9.35 -5.98 10.14
C GLU A 63 -8.68 -4.73 10.72
N GLN A 64 -7.75 -4.91 11.66
CA GLN A 64 -7.03 -3.81 12.28
C GLN A 64 -6.11 -3.08 11.28
N GLN A 65 -5.46 -3.81 10.36
CA GLN A 65 -4.63 -3.17 9.34
C GLN A 65 -5.47 -2.47 8.27
N PHE A 66 -6.63 -3.02 7.92
CA PHE A 66 -7.56 -2.36 7.00
C PHE A 66 -8.13 -1.06 7.58
N GLU A 67 -8.45 -1.02 8.88
CA GLU A 67 -8.84 0.21 9.58
C GLU A 67 -7.72 1.26 9.49
N ALA A 68 -6.47 0.86 9.70
CA ALA A 68 -5.33 1.76 9.52
C ALA A 68 -5.25 2.33 8.09
N PHE A 69 -5.44 1.51 7.07
CA PHE A 69 -5.41 1.96 5.67
C PHE A 69 -6.52 2.98 5.37
N GLU A 70 -7.71 2.80 5.93
CA GLU A 70 -8.82 3.75 5.81
C GLU A 70 -8.49 5.10 6.47
N ILE A 71 -7.91 5.09 7.67
CA ILE A 71 -7.47 6.33 8.34
C ILE A 71 -6.38 7.03 7.52
N GLY A 72 -5.41 6.27 7.00
CA GLY A 72 -4.38 6.80 6.10
C GLY A 72 -4.97 7.41 4.83
N HIS A 73 -6.01 6.80 4.25
CA HIS A 73 -6.70 7.36 3.10
C HIS A 73 -7.32 8.72 3.40
N MET A 74 -8.07 8.83 4.51
CA MET A 74 -8.67 10.10 4.96
C MET A 74 -7.62 11.17 5.21
N MET A 75 -6.48 10.81 5.81
CA MET A 75 -5.38 11.74 6.06
C MET A 75 -4.87 12.37 4.76
N PHE A 76 -4.65 11.58 3.70
CA PHE A 76 -4.20 12.12 2.41
C PHE A 76 -5.26 13.01 1.75
N LEU A 77 -6.55 12.70 1.91
CA LEU A 77 -7.63 13.59 1.43
C LEU A 77 -7.60 14.95 2.14
N VAL A 78 -7.40 14.96 3.47
CA VAL A 78 -7.26 16.21 4.24
C VAL A 78 -6.04 17.01 3.77
N LEU A 79 -4.89 16.36 3.57
CA LEU A 79 -3.66 17.02 3.11
C LEU A 79 -3.79 17.64 1.71
N ASP A 80 -4.69 17.12 0.87
CA ASP A 80 -4.90 17.59 -0.50
C ASP A 80 -6.31 18.19 -0.71
N HIS A 81 -7.03 18.57 0.36
CA HIS A 81 -8.42 19.05 0.28
C HIS A 81 -8.60 20.34 -0.54
N GLU A 82 -7.58 21.20 -0.62
CA GLU A 82 -7.63 22.45 -1.42
C GLU A 82 -7.43 22.21 -2.92
N GLN A 83 -7.17 20.97 -3.32
CA GLN A 83 -6.97 20.64 -4.73
C GLN A 83 -8.29 20.40 -5.43
N LEU A 84 -8.31 20.72 -6.73
CA LEU A 84 -9.42 20.36 -7.59
C LEU A 84 -9.71 18.85 -7.54
N ASN A 85 -8.66 18.05 -7.40
CA ASN A 85 -8.75 16.62 -7.15
C ASN A 85 -7.94 16.25 -5.91
N PRO A 86 -8.58 15.79 -4.81
CA PRO A 86 -7.87 15.40 -3.59
C PRO A 86 -7.26 13.99 -3.68
N PHE A 87 -7.62 13.17 -4.67
CA PHE A 87 -7.16 11.80 -4.79
C PHE A 87 -5.75 11.69 -5.40
N PHE A 88 -5.43 12.59 -6.33
CA PHE A 88 -4.17 12.58 -7.08
C PHE A 88 -3.84 13.95 -7.69
N ARG A 89 -2.58 14.14 -8.10
CA ARG A 89 -2.04 15.38 -8.70
C ARG A 89 -1.83 15.30 -10.21
N SER A 90 -1.78 14.09 -10.76
CA SER A 90 -1.59 13.82 -12.18
C SER A 90 -2.70 14.45 -13.03
N PRO A 91 -2.37 15.22 -14.08
CA PRO A 91 -3.35 15.85 -14.96
C PRO A 91 -3.88 14.83 -16.00
N ILE A 92 -4.75 13.92 -15.55
CA ILE A 92 -5.29 12.84 -16.40
C ILE A 92 -6.52 13.24 -17.23
N GLY A 93 -6.92 14.52 -17.16
CA GLY A 93 -8.12 15.05 -17.82
C GLY A 93 -9.43 14.62 -17.14
N ASP A 94 -10.55 14.95 -17.79
CA ASP A 94 -11.90 14.73 -17.25
C ASP A 94 -12.54 13.42 -17.71
N SER A 95 -11.87 12.66 -18.60
CA SER A 95 -12.44 11.44 -19.20
C SER A 95 -11.38 10.34 -19.41
N PRO A 96 -10.67 9.93 -18.34
CA PRO A 96 -9.87 8.71 -18.39
C PRO A 96 -10.78 7.50 -18.67
N LYS A 97 -10.24 6.47 -19.33
CA LYS A 97 -10.96 5.23 -19.67
C LYS A 97 -10.55 4.08 -18.76
N ASN A 98 -9.26 3.93 -18.49
CA ASN A 98 -8.71 2.83 -17.70
C ASN A 98 -7.75 3.37 -16.62
N ILE A 99 -8.07 3.11 -15.36
CA ILE A 99 -7.26 3.48 -14.21
C ILE A 99 -6.85 2.21 -13.46
N LEU A 100 -5.60 2.14 -13.02
CA LEU A 100 -5.07 1.05 -12.20
C LEU A 100 -4.62 1.57 -10.83
N ASP A 101 -5.04 0.90 -9.77
CA ASP A 101 -4.59 1.12 -8.39
C ASP A 101 -3.84 -0.13 -7.91
N ILE A 102 -2.53 -0.02 -7.76
CA ILE A 102 -1.64 -1.13 -7.41
C ILE A 102 -1.40 -1.12 -5.89
N GLY A 103 -1.65 -2.27 -5.26
CA GLY A 103 -1.66 -2.41 -3.81
C GLY A 103 -2.88 -1.74 -3.20
N THR A 104 -4.06 -2.05 -3.75
CA THR A 104 -5.30 -1.35 -3.40
C THR A 104 -5.71 -1.54 -1.93
N GLY A 105 -5.19 -2.58 -1.24
CA GLY A 105 -5.41 -2.84 0.17
C GLY A 105 -6.89 -2.93 0.54
N GLN A 106 -7.40 -1.94 1.28
CA GLN A 106 -8.81 -1.89 1.66
C GLN A 106 -9.74 -1.60 0.47
N GLY A 107 -9.23 -0.96 -0.60
CA GLY A 107 -10.00 -0.60 -1.79
C GLY A 107 -10.57 0.82 -1.79
N SER A 108 -10.43 1.59 -0.70
CA SER A 108 -11.09 2.90 -0.55
C SER A 108 -10.76 3.87 -1.69
N TRP A 109 -9.48 3.94 -2.07
CA TRP A 109 -9.05 4.87 -3.12
C TRP A 109 -9.67 4.50 -4.47
N ALA A 110 -9.67 3.21 -4.82
CA ALA A 110 -10.25 2.73 -6.07
C ALA A 110 -11.77 2.99 -6.13
N ILE A 111 -12.48 2.80 -5.01
CA ILE A 111 -13.92 3.08 -4.89
C ILE A 111 -14.20 4.58 -5.10
N ASP A 112 -13.51 5.44 -4.36
CA ASP A 112 -13.73 6.89 -4.43
C ASP A 112 -13.38 7.46 -5.82
N VAL A 113 -12.34 6.94 -6.46
CA VAL A 113 -11.97 7.34 -7.83
C VAL A 113 -12.97 6.81 -8.85
N SER A 114 -13.57 5.64 -8.62
CA SER A 114 -14.63 5.10 -9.47
C SER A 114 -15.88 5.98 -9.44
N ASP A 115 -16.25 6.48 -8.25
CA ASP A 115 -17.36 7.42 -8.09
C ASP A 115 -17.08 8.76 -8.78
N ARG A 116 -15.83 9.23 -8.74
CA ARG A 116 -15.42 10.47 -9.42
C ARG A 116 -15.45 10.35 -10.94
N TYR A 117 -15.06 9.19 -11.48
CA TYR A 117 -14.99 8.93 -12.93
C TYR A 117 -15.92 7.77 -13.32
N PRO A 118 -17.25 7.97 -13.34
CA PRO A 118 -18.23 6.90 -13.55
C PRO A 118 -18.16 6.24 -14.94
N LEU A 119 -17.43 6.85 -15.89
CA LEU A 119 -17.20 6.30 -17.23
C LEU A 119 -15.85 5.59 -17.38
N ALA A 120 -14.95 5.73 -16.41
CA ALA A 120 -13.68 5.03 -16.40
C ALA A 120 -13.86 3.65 -15.75
N THR A 121 -13.14 2.64 -16.23
CA THR A 121 -12.94 1.40 -15.49
C THR A 121 -11.77 1.56 -14.54
N VAL A 122 -11.99 1.40 -13.24
CA VAL A 122 -10.94 1.45 -12.21
C VAL A 122 -10.66 0.04 -11.73
N ARG A 123 -9.42 -0.41 -11.85
CA ARG A 123 -8.97 -1.72 -11.38
C ARG A 123 -8.12 -1.56 -10.14
N GLY A 124 -8.53 -2.14 -9.02
CA GLY A 124 -7.70 -2.28 -7.83
C GLY A 124 -7.07 -3.67 -7.80
N VAL A 125 -5.75 -3.75 -7.69
CA VAL A 125 -5.01 -5.01 -7.65
C VAL A 125 -4.27 -5.13 -6.34
N ASP A 126 -4.40 -6.28 -5.67
CA ASP A 126 -3.67 -6.59 -4.45
C ASP A 126 -3.39 -8.10 -4.36
N ILE A 127 -2.41 -8.50 -3.56
CA ILE A 127 -2.13 -9.90 -3.27
C ILE A 127 -3.15 -10.51 -2.29
N PHE A 128 -3.98 -9.67 -1.65
CA PHE A 128 -5.05 -10.07 -0.76
C PHE A 128 -6.37 -9.39 -1.14
N PRO A 129 -7.51 -10.10 -1.12
CA PRO A 129 -8.80 -9.50 -1.48
C PRO A 129 -9.21 -8.39 -0.51
N PRO A 130 -9.64 -7.21 -1.00
CA PRO A 130 -10.19 -6.15 -0.16
C PRO A 130 -11.41 -6.63 0.65
N PRO A 131 -11.59 -6.19 1.91
CA PRO A 131 -12.70 -6.62 2.77
C PRO A 131 -14.01 -5.85 2.48
N VAL A 132 -14.31 -5.58 1.21
CA VAL A 132 -15.45 -4.77 0.79
C VAL A 132 -16.64 -5.63 0.41
N THR A 133 -17.84 -5.21 0.82
CA THR A 133 -19.10 -5.89 0.48
C THR A 133 -19.85 -5.21 -0.67
N TRP A 134 -19.43 -4.02 -1.05
CA TRP A 134 -20.01 -3.23 -2.13
C TRP A 134 -18.93 -2.43 -2.85
N MET A 135 -19.09 -2.25 -4.16
CA MET A 135 -18.25 -1.38 -4.98
C MET A 135 -19.08 -0.79 -6.14
N PRO A 136 -18.70 0.39 -6.68
CA PRO A 136 -19.30 0.93 -7.89
C PRO A 136 -19.19 -0.05 -9.07
N PRO A 137 -20.13 -0.04 -10.03
CA PRO A 137 -20.15 -1.00 -11.15
C PRO A 137 -18.94 -0.89 -12.09
N ASN A 138 -18.22 0.23 -12.03
CA ASN A 138 -17.01 0.49 -12.80
C ASN A 138 -15.71 0.25 -12.00
N CYS A 139 -15.82 -0.22 -10.76
CA CYS A 139 -14.70 -0.63 -9.92
C CYS A 139 -14.55 -2.16 -10.00
N ILE A 140 -13.34 -2.64 -10.27
CA ILE A 140 -13.02 -4.07 -10.39
C ILE A 140 -11.85 -4.37 -9.46
N PHE A 141 -12.01 -5.37 -8.58
CA PHE A 141 -10.91 -5.85 -7.73
C PHE A 141 -10.36 -7.18 -8.25
N GLU A 142 -9.04 -7.25 -8.39
CA GLU A 142 -8.32 -8.43 -8.85
C GLU A 142 -7.28 -8.84 -7.80
N VAL A 143 -7.24 -10.14 -7.48
CA VAL A 143 -6.23 -10.69 -6.58
C VAL A 143 -5.10 -11.27 -7.41
N ASP A 144 -3.99 -10.52 -7.51
CA ASP A 144 -2.83 -10.93 -8.30
C ASP A 144 -1.51 -10.32 -7.78
N ASP A 145 -0.41 -10.96 -8.14
CA ASP A 145 0.94 -10.46 -7.91
C ASP A 145 1.37 -9.59 -9.10
N VAL A 146 1.42 -8.27 -8.86
CA VAL A 146 1.78 -7.28 -9.89
C VAL A 146 3.22 -7.40 -10.40
N LEU A 147 4.08 -8.22 -9.78
CA LEU A 147 5.39 -8.56 -10.35
C LEU A 147 5.31 -9.65 -11.42
N ARG A 148 4.16 -10.28 -11.65
CA ARG A 148 3.93 -11.18 -12.77
C ARG A 148 3.69 -10.40 -14.06
N GLU A 149 3.69 -11.12 -15.17
CA GLU A 149 3.37 -10.53 -16.48
C GLU A 149 1.92 -10.03 -16.49
N TRP A 150 1.74 -8.78 -16.86
CA TRP A 150 0.43 -8.15 -16.93
C TRP A 150 -0.33 -8.62 -18.19
N THR A 151 -1.55 -9.12 -18.00
CA THR A 151 -2.36 -9.72 -19.08
C THR A 151 -3.49 -8.81 -19.59
N TRP A 152 -3.60 -7.58 -19.06
CA TRP A 152 -4.57 -6.60 -19.52
C TRP A 152 -4.29 -6.20 -20.98
N ARG A 153 -5.34 -6.18 -21.79
CA ARG A 153 -5.25 -5.89 -23.23
C ARG A 153 -5.31 -4.40 -23.53
N GLU A 154 -6.11 -3.69 -22.75
CA GLU A 154 -6.29 -2.25 -22.90
C GLU A 154 -5.22 -1.53 -22.07
N PRO A 155 -4.55 -0.52 -22.64
CA PRO A 155 -3.61 0.30 -21.88
C PRO A 155 -4.35 1.19 -20.86
N PHE A 156 -3.60 1.66 -19.87
CA PHE A 156 -4.08 2.54 -18.82
C PHE A 156 -3.82 4.01 -19.15
N ASP A 157 -4.74 4.89 -18.75
CA ASP A 157 -4.52 6.33 -18.76
C ASP A 157 -3.77 6.78 -17.49
N PHE A 158 -3.96 6.05 -16.39
CA PHE A 158 -3.41 6.38 -15.09
C PHE A 158 -3.11 5.14 -14.25
N ILE A 159 -1.94 5.13 -13.59
CA ILE A 159 -1.54 4.12 -12.61
C ILE A 159 -1.18 4.79 -11.29
N HIS A 160 -1.85 4.38 -10.21
CA HIS A 160 -1.67 4.88 -8.85
C HIS A 160 -1.05 3.80 -7.95
N MET A 161 -0.19 4.23 -7.02
CA MET A 161 0.38 3.43 -5.93
C MET A 161 0.46 4.27 -4.66
N ARG A 162 0.20 3.69 -3.50
CA ARG A 162 0.33 4.42 -2.24
C ARG A 162 0.72 3.52 -1.06
N LEU A 163 1.69 3.98 -0.27
CA LEU A 163 2.20 3.29 0.92
C LEU A 163 2.67 1.86 0.63
N MET A 164 3.40 1.70 -0.46
CA MET A 164 3.90 0.40 -0.94
C MET A 164 5.34 0.13 -0.49
N TYR A 165 5.92 0.97 0.36
CA TYR A 165 7.25 0.75 0.93
C TYR A 165 7.40 -0.65 1.55
N GLY A 166 8.53 -1.31 1.29
CA GLY A 166 8.77 -2.70 1.70
C GLY A 166 7.98 -3.77 0.93
N ALA A 167 7.09 -3.41 0.00
CA ALA A 167 6.31 -4.39 -0.77
C ALA A 167 7.18 -5.24 -1.70
N PHE A 168 8.27 -4.68 -2.23
CA PHE A 168 9.12 -5.35 -3.21
C PHE A 168 10.60 -5.19 -2.89
N PRO A 169 11.45 -6.16 -3.29
CA PRO A 169 12.89 -5.95 -3.36
C PRO A 169 13.23 -4.88 -4.42
N PRO A 170 14.45 -4.31 -4.42
CA PRO A 170 14.87 -3.29 -5.38
C PRO A 170 14.63 -3.66 -6.85
N ASP A 171 14.89 -4.92 -7.21
CA ASP A 171 14.69 -5.44 -8.57
C ASP A 171 13.21 -5.55 -8.93
N GLY A 172 12.36 -5.86 -7.94
CA GLY A 172 10.91 -5.88 -8.07
C GLY A 172 10.35 -4.48 -8.38
N TRP A 173 10.84 -3.46 -7.67
CA TRP A 173 10.48 -2.06 -7.98
C TRP A 173 10.84 -1.66 -9.40
N ARG A 174 12.07 -1.95 -9.86
CA ARG A 174 12.48 -1.65 -11.24
C ARG A 174 11.59 -2.37 -12.27
N LYS A 175 11.25 -3.63 -12.02
CA LYS A 175 10.32 -4.39 -12.87
C LYS A 175 8.94 -3.75 -12.89
N LEU A 176 8.40 -3.38 -11.73
CA LEU A 176 7.08 -2.77 -11.61
C LEU A 176 6.99 -1.45 -12.37
N TYR A 177 7.94 -0.53 -12.20
CA TYR A 177 7.93 0.74 -12.94
C TYR A 177 8.04 0.54 -14.45
N LYS A 178 8.79 -0.48 -14.90
CA LYS A 178 8.86 -0.81 -16.32
C LYS A 178 7.53 -1.34 -16.85
N GLN A 179 6.86 -2.23 -16.11
CA GLN A 179 5.53 -2.74 -16.50
C GLN A 179 4.49 -1.61 -16.51
N ALA A 180 4.52 -0.72 -15.52
CA ALA A 180 3.67 0.47 -15.48
C ALA A 180 3.93 1.38 -16.70
N TYR A 181 5.19 1.64 -17.03
CA TYR A 181 5.54 2.39 -18.23
C TYR A 181 5.02 1.73 -19.50
N ASP A 182 5.15 0.42 -19.66
CA ASP A 182 4.73 -0.30 -20.86
C ASP A 182 3.21 -0.31 -21.02
N ALA A 183 2.48 -0.46 -19.91
CA ALA A 183 1.03 -0.57 -19.90
C ALA A 183 0.28 0.77 -19.99
N LEU A 184 0.95 1.91 -19.77
CA LEU A 184 0.34 3.23 -19.96
C LEU A 184 0.20 3.60 -21.44
N GLU A 185 -0.87 4.30 -21.79
CA GLU A 185 -0.97 5.02 -23.07
C GLU A 185 0.15 6.07 -23.18
N PRO A 186 0.68 6.39 -24.37
CA PRO A 186 1.53 7.56 -24.55
C PRO A 186 0.82 8.82 -24.05
N GLY A 187 1.45 9.56 -23.13
CA GLY A 187 0.83 10.69 -22.44
C GLY A 187 0.07 10.34 -21.14
N GLY A 188 -0.09 9.04 -20.82
CA GLY A 188 -0.66 8.58 -19.55
C GLY A 188 0.28 8.83 -18.37
N TRP A 189 -0.27 8.73 -17.15
CA TRP A 189 0.42 9.15 -15.92
C TRP A 189 0.65 8.01 -14.93
N ILE A 190 1.76 8.11 -14.19
CA ILE A 190 2.00 7.32 -12.99
C ILE A 190 2.05 8.27 -11.79
N GLU A 191 1.49 7.84 -10.66
CA GLU A 191 1.59 8.57 -9.40
C GLU A 191 1.81 7.63 -8.22
N GLN A 192 2.78 7.98 -7.39
CA GLN A 192 3.14 7.22 -6.20
C GLN A 192 3.23 8.12 -4.98
N VAL A 193 2.68 7.66 -3.86
CA VAL A 193 2.74 8.34 -2.57
C VAL A 193 3.37 7.43 -1.52
N GLU A 194 4.42 7.88 -0.86
CA GLU A 194 5.11 7.14 0.21
C GLU A 194 5.31 8.01 1.46
N ILE A 195 5.40 7.37 2.61
CA ILE A 195 5.79 7.99 3.88
C ILE A 195 7.19 7.49 4.26
N ASP A 196 7.99 8.39 4.83
CA ASP A 196 9.25 8.03 5.46
C ASP A 196 8.98 7.41 6.83
N VAL A 197 9.45 6.19 7.05
CA VAL A 197 9.30 5.48 8.34
C VAL A 197 10.05 6.14 9.50
N ARG A 198 10.89 7.14 9.24
CA ARG A 198 11.60 7.90 10.27
C ARG A 198 10.73 9.06 10.78
N VAL A 199 10.75 9.22 12.08
CA VAL A 199 10.04 10.28 12.79
C VAL A 199 11.00 11.40 13.14
N TYR A 200 10.56 12.63 12.94
CA TYR A 200 11.35 13.84 13.13
C TYR A 200 10.61 14.85 13.99
N SER A 201 11.34 15.88 14.43
CA SER A 201 10.82 17.04 15.15
C SER A 201 11.69 18.25 14.83
N ASP A 202 11.09 19.43 14.72
CA ASP A 202 11.80 20.67 14.38
C ASP A 202 12.29 21.46 15.61
N ASP A 203 11.72 21.18 16.78
CA ASP A 203 11.91 22.00 17.99
C ASP A 203 12.65 21.25 19.10
N GLY A 204 13.19 20.07 18.79
CA GLY A 204 13.98 19.26 19.72
C GLY A 204 13.14 18.58 20.79
N THR A 205 11.81 18.56 20.66
CA THR A 205 10.92 17.85 21.59
C THR A 205 11.06 16.33 21.47
N LEU A 206 11.38 15.81 20.27
CA LEU A 206 11.75 14.41 20.07
C LEU A 206 13.24 14.20 20.35
N LYS A 207 13.56 13.60 21.50
CA LYS A 207 14.93 13.38 21.97
C LYS A 207 15.43 11.98 21.67
N LYS A 208 16.76 11.79 21.70
CA LYS A 208 17.42 10.50 21.40
C LYS A 208 17.04 9.37 22.35
N GLU A 209 16.59 9.71 23.55
CA GLU A 209 16.16 8.74 24.56
C GLU A 209 14.74 8.19 24.30
N HIS A 210 13.97 8.86 23.43
CA HIS A 210 12.62 8.43 23.05
C HIS A 210 12.70 7.22 22.10
N GLN A 211 11.83 6.23 22.31
CA GLN A 211 11.72 5.07 21.43
C GLN A 211 11.29 5.47 20.02
N LEU A 212 10.42 6.48 19.90
CA LEU A 212 9.93 7.03 18.64
C LEU A 212 11.07 7.66 17.81
N TYR A 213 12.11 8.21 18.46
CA TYR A 213 13.31 8.70 17.77
C TYR A 213 14.08 7.56 17.09
N GLY A 214 14.20 6.42 17.77
CA GLY A 214 14.91 5.24 17.26
C GLY A 214 14.10 4.38 16.27
N TRP A 215 12.78 4.60 16.19
CA TRP A 215 11.83 3.78 15.41
C TRP A 215 12.31 3.54 13.99
N GLY A 216 12.35 4.58 13.14
CA GLY A 216 12.66 4.40 11.73
C GLY A 216 14.04 3.80 11.47
N ALA A 217 15.05 4.14 12.27
CA ALA A 217 16.40 3.58 12.13
C ALA A 217 16.43 2.07 12.40
N MET A 218 15.69 1.59 13.40
CA MET A 218 15.55 0.16 13.69
C MET A 218 14.83 -0.56 12.55
N PHE A 219 13.68 -0.04 12.11
CA PHE A 219 12.87 -0.65 11.05
C PHE A 219 13.62 -0.73 9.72
N ILE A 220 14.36 0.31 9.35
CA ILE A 220 15.20 0.30 8.16
C ILE A 220 16.21 -0.85 8.21
N ARG A 221 16.93 -1.05 9.33
CA ARG A 221 17.91 -2.14 9.44
C ARG A 221 17.25 -3.52 9.36
N CYS A 222 16.08 -3.70 9.99
CA CYS A 222 15.29 -4.93 9.85
C CYS A 222 14.91 -5.17 8.39
N SER A 223 14.48 -4.13 7.70
CA SER A 223 14.06 -4.20 6.30
C SER A 223 15.20 -4.52 5.33
N GLU A 224 16.41 -4.05 5.62
CA GLU A 224 17.62 -4.38 4.87
C GLU A 224 17.95 -5.87 4.99
N ARG A 225 17.84 -6.45 6.19
CA ARG A 225 18.00 -7.90 6.40
C ARG A 225 16.90 -8.71 5.72
N ALA A 226 15.67 -8.18 5.71
CA ALA A 226 14.54 -8.80 5.01
C ALA A 226 14.65 -8.68 3.48
N GLY A 227 15.62 -7.92 2.94
CA GLY A 227 15.76 -7.70 1.50
C GLY A 227 14.67 -6.81 0.89
N ARG A 228 13.94 -6.06 1.72
CA ARG A 228 12.74 -5.30 1.34
C ARG A 228 12.84 -3.88 1.89
N SER A 229 13.39 -2.97 1.10
CA SER A 229 13.69 -1.61 1.59
C SER A 229 12.42 -0.83 1.96
N LEU A 230 12.44 -0.19 3.14
CA LEU A 230 11.43 0.80 3.56
C LEU A 230 11.77 2.23 3.10
N ARG A 231 12.76 2.41 2.22
CA ARG A 231 13.22 3.72 1.71
C ARG A 231 12.69 4.06 0.32
N THR A 232 11.53 3.53 -0.06
CA THR A 232 10.93 3.79 -1.39
C THR A 232 10.72 5.28 -1.64
N ASN A 233 10.41 6.07 -0.59
CA ASN A 233 10.30 7.52 -0.66
C ASN A 233 11.61 8.22 -1.14
N GLU A 234 12.78 7.61 -0.93
CA GLU A 234 14.07 8.14 -1.35
C GLU A 234 14.43 7.75 -2.79
N THR A 235 13.87 6.65 -3.31
CA THR A 235 14.28 6.03 -4.57
C THR A 235 13.25 6.11 -5.69
N MET A 236 11.97 6.31 -5.37
CA MET A 236 10.88 6.25 -6.36
C MET A 236 11.03 7.28 -7.48
N ARG A 237 11.50 8.50 -7.18
CA ARG A 237 11.67 9.55 -8.19
C ARG A 237 12.66 9.13 -9.27
N SER A 238 13.86 8.71 -8.87
CA SER A 238 14.90 8.27 -9.82
C SER A 238 14.49 6.99 -10.55
N ALA A 239 13.83 6.05 -9.86
CA ALA A 239 13.38 4.81 -10.49
C ALA A 239 12.29 5.03 -11.55
N ILE A 240 11.39 6.00 -11.32
CA ILE A 240 10.40 6.45 -12.31
C ILE A 240 11.10 7.10 -13.52
N GLU A 241 12.09 7.96 -13.30
CA GLU A 241 12.89 8.55 -14.40
C GLU A 241 13.63 7.48 -15.21
N GLU A 242 14.28 6.53 -14.52
CA GLU A 242 15.01 5.42 -15.14
C GLU A 242 14.12 4.51 -15.99
N ALA A 243 12.85 4.34 -15.60
CA ALA A 243 11.88 3.58 -16.38
C ALA A 243 11.48 4.28 -17.69
N GLY A 244 11.80 5.57 -17.85
CA GLY A 244 11.61 6.35 -19.08
C GLY A 244 10.51 7.39 -19.02
N PHE A 245 9.90 7.61 -17.84
CA PHE A 245 8.93 8.67 -17.65
C PHE A 245 9.57 10.06 -17.76
N VAL A 246 8.76 11.04 -18.18
CA VAL A 246 9.12 12.46 -18.33
C VAL A 246 8.20 13.34 -17.50
N ASP A 247 8.47 14.65 -17.45
CA ASP A 247 7.71 15.62 -16.67
C ASP A 247 7.54 15.19 -15.20
N VAL A 248 8.65 14.80 -14.57
CA VAL A 248 8.64 14.25 -13.21
C VAL A 248 8.51 15.37 -12.18
N HIS A 249 7.42 15.33 -11.42
CA HIS A 249 7.13 16.26 -10.34
C HIS A 249 7.24 15.55 -8.98
N GLU A 250 7.63 16.31 -7.95
CA GLU A 250 7.70 15.84 -6.57
C GLU A 250 7.04 16.85 -5.64
N LYS A 251 6.19 16.37 -4.73
CA LYS A 251 5.66 17.14 -3.59
C LYS A 251 6.05 16.45 -2.29
N ARG A 252 6.64 17.22 -1.36
CA ARG A 252 6.92 16.77 0.00
C ARG A 252 5.85 17.25 0.96
N TYR A 253 5.51 16.39 1.92
CA TYR A 253 4.57 16.64 3.00
C TYR A 253 5.32 16.58 4.32
N LYS A 254 4.82 17.34 5.29
CA LYS A 254 5.21 17.25 6.69
C LYS A 254 3.96 16.85 7.45
N ILE A 255 3.84 15.57 7.80
CA ILE A 255 2.61 14.99 8.35
C ILE A 255 2.77 14.91 9.88
N PRO A 256 2.12 15.79 10.66
CA PRO A 256 2.22 15.75 12.11
C PRO A 256 1.73 14.42 12.66
N ILE A 257 2.32 13.96 13.75
CA ILE A 257 1.79 12.87 14.55
C ILE A 257 1.12 13.52 15.76
N GLY A 258 -0.21 13.61 15.72
CA GLY A 258 -1.02 14.28 16.73
C GLY A 258 -1.33 15.75 16.40
N PRO A 259 -2.32 16.34 17.10
CA PRO A 259 -2.91 17.64 16.74
C PRO A 259 -2.19 18.87 17.30
N TRP A 260 -0.86 18.83 17.33
CA TRP A 260 -0.06 19.91 17.90
C TRP A 260 0.14 21.08 16.92
N ALA A 261 -0.08 20.87 15.62
CA ALA A 261 0.12 21.91 14.61
C ALA A 261 -0.87 23.09 14.79
N ARG A 262 -0.40 24.31 14.53
CA ARG A 262 -1.26 25.52 14.55
C ARG A 262 -2.16 25.60 13.32
N ASP A 263 -1.62 25.23 12.16
CA ASP A 263 -2.37 25.15 10.90
C ASP A 263 -3.51 24.14 11.02
N LEU A 264 -4.71 24.51 10.57
CA LEU A 264 -5.92 23.70 10.79
C LEU A 264 -5.90 22.41 9.98
N THR A 265 -5.38 22.45 8.75
CA THR A 265 -5.27 21.29 7.89
C THR A 265 -4.25 20.30 8.43
N LEU A 266 -3.07 20.80 8.85
CA LEU A 266 -2.04 19.96 9.46
C LEU A 266 -2.47 19.43 10.84
N LYS A 267 -3.27 20.19 11.60
CA LYS A 267 -3.85 19.72 12.85
C LYS A 267 -4.79 18.54 12.61
N GLU A 268 -5.66 18.64 11.62
CA GLU A 268 -6.61 17.58 11.29
C GLU A 268 -5.92 16.36 10.69
N ALA A 269 -4.97 16.56 9.77
CA ALA A 269 -4.10 15.49 9.30
C ALA A 269 -3.34 14.83 10.46
N GLY A 270 -2.93 15.62 11.46
CA GLY A 270 -2.27 15.13 12.66
C GLY A 270 -3.16 14.28 13.57
N HIS A 271 -4.46 14.63 13.71
CA HIS A 271 -5.44 13.77 14.39
C HIS A 271 -5.54 12.41 13.70
N LEU A 272 -5.70 12.42 12.37
CA LEU A 272 -5.82 11.19 11.58
C LEU A 272 -4.54 10.38 11.65
N GLN A 273 -3.37 11.01 11.50
CA GLN A 273 -2.09 10.30 11.56
C GLN A 273 -1.84 9.68 12.94
N TYR A 274 -2.28 10.32 14.02
CA TYR A 274 -2.24 9.70 15.35
C TYR A 274 -3.13 8.44 15.44
N GLY A 275 -4.34 8.48 14.86
CA GLY A 275 -5.20 7.31 14.73
C GLY A 275 -4.55 6.20 13.90
N HIS A 276 -3.99 6.56 12.75
CA HIS A 276 -3.28 5.66 11.83
C HIS A 276 -2.12 4.95 12.54
N TRP A 277 -1.27 5.70 13.26
CA TRP A 277 -0.20 5.13 14.07
C TRP A 277 -0.74 4.13 15.10
N ASN A 278 -1.76 4.49 15.88
CA ASN A 278 -2.27 3.59 16.93
C ASN A 278 -2.88 2.29 16.36
N ALA A 279 -3.54 2.36 15.21
CA ALA A 279 -4.12 1.19 14.55
C ALA A 279 -3.04 0.30 13.90
N ALA A 280 -2.06 0.91 13.22
CA ALA A 280 -1.07 0.19 12.41
C ALA A 280 0.18 -0.28 13.15
N LEU A 281 0.50 0.31 14.32
CA LEU A 281 1.79 0.15 15.01
C LEU A 281 2.24 -1.31 15.14
N GLU A 282 1.30 -2.16 15.56
CA GLU A 282 1.58 -3.58 15.77
C GLU A 282 1.76 -4.33 14.45
N GLY A 283 0.97 -3.98 13.42
CA GLY A 283 1.11 -4.57 12.09
C GLY A 283 2.45 -4.25 11.45
N TRP A 284 2.97 -3.04 11.66
CA TRP A 284 4.30 -2.67 11.18
C TRP A 284 5.42 -3.39 11.95
N ALA A 285 5.26 -3.56 13.26
CA ALA A 285 6.31 -4.05 14.13
C ALA A 285 6.42 -5.57 14.19
N MET A 286 5.30 -6.27 14.26
CA MET A 286 5.26 -7.64 14.74
C MET A 286 6.10 -8.58 13.88
N TRP A 287 5.86 -8.62 12.57
CA TRP A 287 6.59 -9.52 11.68
C TRP A 287 8.07 -9.13 11.56
N LEU A 288 8.37 -7.86 11.28
CA LEU A 288 9.74 -7.40 11.06
C LEU A 288 10.63 -7.61 12.29
N LEU A 289 10.15 -7.32 13.50
CA LEU A 289 10.97 -7.44 14.71
C LEU A 289 11.10 -8.88 15.17
N THR A 290 10.07 -9.72 15.01
CA THR A 290 10.15 -11.14 15.40
C THR A 290 10.97 -12.01 14.45
N HIS A 291 11.19 -11.55 13.21
CA HIS A 291 12.03 -12.25 12.24
C HIS A 291 13.42 -11.64 12.09
N PHE A 292 13.52 -10.31 12.17
CA PHE A 292 14.73 -9.57 11.83
C PHE A 292 15.15 -8.56 12.90
N GLY A 293 14.60 -8.65 14.12
CA GLY A 293 15.03 -7.83 15.26
C GLY A 293 16.54 -7.93 15.55
N GLU A 294 17.05 -6.92 16.25
CA GLU A 294 18.45 -6.87 16.71
C GLU A 294 18.50 -6.83 18.25
N PRO A 295 19.52 -7.45 18.89
CA PRO A 295 20.64 -8.19 18.29
C PRO A 295 20.26 -9.59 17.77
N GLU A 296 19.14 -10.13 18.26
CA GLU A 296 18.50 -11.35 17.78
C GLU A 296 17.03 -11.04 17.49
N PRO A 297 16.31 -11.86 16.70
CA PRO A 297 14.88 -11.66 16.48
C PRO A 297 14.12 -11.64 17.80
N TRP A 298 13.20 -10.68 17.94
CA TRP A 298 12.51 -10.43 19.21
C TRP A 298 11.41 -11.46 19.44
N THR A 299 11.11 -11.72 20.70
CA THR A 299 9.88 -12.39 21.09
C THR A 299 8.68 -11.46 20.89
N LYS A 300 7.48 -12.03 20.76
CA LYS A 300 6.23 -11.27 20.69
C LYS A 300 6.07 -10.34 21.90
N GLU A 301 6.46 -10.79 23.09
CA GLU A 301 6.38 -10.04 24.34
C GLU A 301 7.31 -8.83 24.34
N GLU A 302 8.54 -8.98 23.82
CA GLU A 302 9.47 -7.86 23.66
C GLU A 302 8.94 -6.80 22.70
N VAL A 303 8.35 -7.22 21.57
CA VAL A 303 7.66 -6.31 20.65
C VAL A 303 6.55 -5.56 21.37
N GLN A 304 5.67 -6.24 22.09
CA GLN A 304 4.57 -5.60 22.81
C GLN A 304 5.05 -4.59 23.87
N VAL A 305 6.12 -4.90 24.60
CA VAL A 305 6.75 -3.98 25.57
C VAL A 305 7.31 -2.75 24.86
N TYR A 306 7.97 -2.92 23.72
CA TYR A 306 8.47 -1.81 22.92
C TYR A 306 7.32 -0.92 22.41
N LEU A 307 6.28 -1.53 21.84
CA LEU A 307 5.10 -0.80 21.34
C LEU A 307 4.36 -0.04 22.45
N ALA A 308 4.31 -0.58 23.67
CA ALA A 308 3.72 0.13 24.81
C ALA A 308 4.47 1.43 25.14
N LYS A 309 5.81 1.43 25.03
CA LYS A 309 6.63 2.65 25.22
C LYS A 309 6.39 3.65 24.09
N VAL A 310 6.32 3.18 22.85
CA VAL A 310 6.03 4.04 21.68
C VAL A 310 4.64 4.69 21.82
N ARG A 311 3.59 3.94 22.18
CA ARG A 311 2.24 4.50 22.43
C ARG A 311 2.22 5.57 23.52
N LYS A 312 3.01 5.40 24.59
CA LYS A 312 3.17 6.41 25.64
C LYS A 312 3.81 7.70 25.11
N GLU A 313 4.75 7.60 24.18
CA GLU A 313 5.38 8.77 23.55
C GLU A 313 4.46 9.43 22.52
N LEU A 314 3.73 8.66 21.70
CA LEU A 314 2.75 9.18 20.74
C LEU A 314 1.65 10.00 21.43
N SER A 315 1.25 9.61 22.64
CA SER A 315 0.22 10.30 23.42
C SER A 315 0.74 11.51 24.21
N ASN A 316 2.04 11.80 24.16
CA ASN A 316 2.63 12.92 24.88
C ASN A 316 2.45 14.24 24.10
N PRO A 317 1.64 15.20 24.59
CA PRO A 317 1.38 16.45 23.87
C PRO A 317 2.60 17.38 23.79
N HIS A 318 3.68 17.06 24.52
CA HIS A 318 4.94 17.81 24.47
C HIS A 318 5.94 17.26 23.46
N ILE A 319 5.57 16.22 22.69
CA ILE A 319 6.38 15.70 21.57
C ILE A 319 5.73 16.15 20.27
N HIS A 320 6.34 17.12 19.59
CA HIS A 320 5.87 17.64 18.31
C HIS A 320 6.54 16.87 17.17
N ALA A 321 6.18 15.59 17.06
CA ALA A 321 6.71 14.66 16.07
C ALA A 321 5.94 14.75 14.74
N TYR A 322 6.62 14.43 13.65
CA TYR A 322 6.03 14.31 12.32
C TYR A 322 6.76 13.26 11.47
N GLU A 323 6.10 12.78 10.42
CA GLU A 323 6.70 11.99 9.35
C GLU A 323 6.72 12.78 8.03
N PRO A 324 7.84 12.77 7.30
CA PRO A 324 7.87 13.23 5.92
C PRO A 324 7.01 12.31 5.03
N GLY A 325 6.18 12.91 4.18
CA GLY A 325 5.54 12.21 3.06
C GLY A 325 6.13 12.70 1.75
N THR A 326 6.13 11.87 0.71
CA THR A 326 6.54 12.25 -0.64
C THR A 326 5.53 11.71 -1.64
N ARG A 327 5.12 12.56 -2.58
CA ARG A 327 4.30 12.20 -3.75
C ARG A 327 5.09 12.52 -5.00
N VAL A 328 5.22 11.55 -5.89
CA VAL A 328 5.84 11.72 -7.20
C VAL A 328 4.82 11.38 -8.27
N TRP A 329 4.71 12.22 -9.30
CA TRP A 329 3.92 11.90 -10.48
C TRP A 329 4.70 12.26 -11.74
N ALA A 330 4.50 11.46 -12.78
CA ALA A 330 5.23 11.59 -14.03
C ALA A 330 4.41 11.06 -15.20
N ARG A 331 4.74 11.52 -16.41
CA ARG A 331 4.02 11.21 -17.63
C ARG A 331 4.84 10.27 -18.50
N LYS A 332 4.19 9.29 -19.14
CA LYS A 332 4.80 8.58 -20.27
C LYS A 332 4.93 9.57 -21.44
N PRO A 333 6.07 9.61 -22.16
CA PRO A 333 6.21 10.49 -23.31
C PRO A 333 5.04 10.32 -24.30
N THR A 334 4.62 11.41 -24.95
CA THR A 334 3.55 11.36 -25.95
C THR A 334 4.03 10.55 -27.15
N LYS A 335 3.09 10.20 -28.02
CA LYS A 335 3.42 9.46 -29.24
C LYS A 335 4.44 10.22 -30.09
N GLU A 336 4.28 11.53 -30.24
CA GLU A 336 5.18 12.40 -30.98
C GLU A 336 6.57 12.45 -30.34
N GLU A 337 6.66 12.56 -29.00
CA GLU A 337 7.93 12.55 -28.28
C GLU A 337 8.68 11.22 -28.46
N LEU A 338 7.96 10.10 -28.44
CA LEU A 338 8.52 8.76 -28.68
C LEU A 338 9.01 8.59 -30.13
N GLU A 339 8.26 9.11 -31.10
CA GLU A 339 8.66 9.10 -32.52
C GLU A 339 9.94 9.91 -32.74
N VAL A 340 10.00 11.13 -32.20
CA VAL A 340 11.21 11.97 -32.26
C VAL A 340 12.40 11.31 -31.59
N LYS A 341 12.19 10.62 -30.45
CA LYS A 341 13.27 9.86 -29.78
C LYS A 341 13.79 8.73 -30.66
N LYS A 342 12.91 7.94 -31.28
CA LYS A 342 13.28 6.85 -32.19
C LYS A 342 14.07 7.36 -33.40
N GLU A 343 13.67 8.49 -33.98
CA GLU A 343 14.39 9.10 -35.10
C GLU A 343 15.81 9.55 -34.72
N LYS A 344 15.97 10.14 -33.54
CA LYS A 344 17.30 10.54 -33.02
C LYS A 344 18.19 9.33 -32.78
N GLU A 345 17.67 8.28 -32.16
CA GLU A 345 18.42 7.04 -31.91
C GLU A 345 18.82 6.33 -33.21
N ALA A 346 17.95 6.34 -34.23
CA ALA A 346 18.26 5.80 -35.54
C ALA A 346 19.39 6.58 -36.24
N LYS A 347 19.38 7.92 -36.17
CA LYS A 347 20.44 8.77 -36.73
C LYS A 347 21.79 8.53 -36.05
N ILE A 348 21.80 8.43 -34.72
CA ILE A 348 23.03 8.12 -33.96
C ILE A 348 23.59 6.76 -34.38
N LYS A 349 22.76 5.72 -34.50
CA LYS A 349 23.21 4.39 -34.95
C LYS A 349 23.81 4.39 -36.36
N ILE A 350 23.30 5.22 -37.25
CA ILE A 350 23.83 5.39 -38.61
C ILE A 350 25.19 6.10 -38.57
N GLU A 351 25.34 7.15 -37.76
CA GLU A 351 26.60 7.90 -37.61
C GLU A 351 27.71 7.11 -36.88
N THR A 352 27.33 6.15 -36.03
CA THR A 352 28.29 5.30 -35.29
C THR A 352 28.51 3.92 -35.91
N SER A 353 27.92 3.62 -37.07
CA SER A 353 28.19 2.38 -37.81
C SER A 353 29.48 2.52 -38.63
N PRO A 354 30.44 1.59 -38.52
CA PRO A 354 31.77 1.69 -39.13
C PRO A 354 31.79 1.61 -40.66
#